data_AF-A0A7C0XIH8-F1
#
_entry.id   AF-A0A7C0XIH8-F1
#
_cell.length_a   1.000
_cell.length_b   1.000
_cell.length_c   1.000
_cell.angle_alpha   90.00
_cell.angle_beta   90.00
_cell.angle_gamma   90.00
#
_symmetry.space_group_name_H-M   'P 1'
#
loop_
_entity.id
_entity.type
_entity.pdbx_description
1 polymer ?
#
loop_
_entity_poly.entity_id
_entity_poly.type
_entity_poly.pdbx_seq_one_letter_code
_entity_poly.pdbx_strand_id
1 'polypeptide(L)'
;SSTPPIMIGQIQAVGIKDPYAAKMRVLAAKEEILKKANEQDPVLVSVGGGAKDLDAKVIHTTKGPMVITELHVDCRDAMGANAVNTMNEAVAPLIERITGGRVYLRIISNLATKRLARAWCVVPKEAVGGEEVVDGIVNAYAFAAADPYRAATHNKGILNGIIAVIIATCNDHRAIEAGAHAYAARNGRYTTLSMWEKNENGDLVGSIELPMAVGLIGGAVRTHPIAKIAIKILGVKTANEFAEVLAAVGLAQNLGALRALAHEGIQRGHMSLHARNIAVAAGATGELIDLVAEKMVEERKIRMDRAKELIEQYRASGKI
;
A
#
# COMPACT_ATOMS: atom_id res chain seq x y z
N SER A 1 -9.41 6.30 -8.48
CA SER A 1 -8.74 7.46 -9.11
C SER A 1 -7.29 7.54 -8.64
N SER A 2 -6.40 8.18 -9.40
CA SER A 2 -4.99 8.30 -9.06
C SER A 2 -4.37 9.60 -9.57
N THR A 3 -3.21 9.98 -9.05
CA THR A 3 -2.40 11.07 -9.61
C THR A 3 -1.55 10.56 -10.78
N PRO A 4 -0.94 11.45 -11.59
CA PRO A 4 0.07 11.01 -12.56
C PRO A 4 1.19 10.19 -11.89
N PRO A 5 1.86 9.26 -12.60
CA PRO A 5 2.84 8.32 -12.03
C PRO A 5 4.20 8.98 -11.79
N ILE A 6 4.20 10.06 -11.00
CA ILE A 6 5.38 10.87 -10.69
C ILE A 6 6.12 10.29 -9.49
N MET A 7 7.35 9.84 -9.73
CA MET A 7 8.30 9.49 -8.69
C MET A 7 9.19 10.69 -8.33
N ILE A 8 9.67 10.70 -7.08
CA ILE A 8 10.56 11.74 -6.55
C ILE A 8 11.97 11.17 -6.49
N GLY A 9 12.91 11.79 -7.19
CA GLY A 9 14.35 11.56 -7.04
C GLY A 9 15.00 12.64 -6.20
N GLN A 10 15.85 12.28 -5.24
CA GLN A 10 16.55 13.24 -4.38
C GLN A 10 18.04 13.25 -4.67
N ILE A 11 18.59 14.46 -4.83
CA ILE A 11 20.02 14.73 -4.96
C ILE A 11 20.45 15.57 -3.76
N GLN A 12 21.31 15.01 -2.92
CA GLN A 12 21.79 15.63 -1.70
C GLN A 12 23.10 16.38 -1.95
N ALA A 13 23.09 17.71 -1.80
CA ALA A 13 24.28 18.56 -1.85
C ALA A 13 24.62 19.15 -0.47
N VAL A 14 25.90 19.08 -0.09
CA VAL A 14 26.43 19.51 1.22
C VAL A 14 27.64 20.43 1.07
N GLY A 15 28.10 21.03 2.17
CA GLY A 15 29.30 21.89 2.17
C GLY A 15 29.09 23.24 1.50
N ILE A 16 27.84 23.72 1.45
CA ILE A 16 27.44 24.94 0.75
C ILE A 16 27.44 26.11 1.73
N LYS A 17 28.21 27.17 1.45
CA LYS A 17 28.31 28.37 2.31
C LYS A 17 26.98 29.13 2.42
N ASP A 18 26.28 29.28 1.30
CA ASP A 18 24.97 29.94 1.22
C ASP A 18 23.93 28.99 0.60
N PRO A 19 23.27 28.14 1.42
CA PRO A 19 22.37 27.10 0.94
C PRO A 19 21.08 27.67 0.33
N TYR A 20 20.62 28.84 0.79
CA TYR A 20 19.40 29.45 0.27
C TYR A 20 19.65 30.08 -1.11
N ALA A 21 20.77 30.78 -1.31
CA ALA A 21 21.14 31.23 -2.64
C ALA A 21 21.42 30.04 -3.58
N ALA A 22 22.05 28.96 -3.10
CA ALA A 22 22.26 27.76 -3.89
C ALA A 22 20.94 27.09 -4.32
N LYS A 23 19.95 26.99 -3.43
CA LYS A 23 18.59 26.56 -3.77
C LYS A 23 18.03 27.40 -4.93
N MET A 24 18.13 28.73 -4.83
CA MET A 24 17.59 29.61 -5.88
C MET A 24 18.33 29.44 -7.20
N ARG A 25 19.65 29.23 -7.19
CA ARG A 25 20.42 28.91 -8.41
C ARG A 25 19.99 27.58 -9.04
N VAL A 26 19.71 26.56 -8.23
CA VAL A 26 19.19 25.27 -8.71
C VAL A 26 17.82 25.46 -9.39
N LEU A 27 16.92 26.21 -8.76
CA LEU A 27 15.60 26.50 -9.34
C LEU A 27 15.69 27.32 -10.63
N ALA A 28 16.61 28.29 -10.70
CA ALA A 28 16.86 29.08 -11.91
C ALA A 28 17.42 28.23 -13.07
N ALA A 29 18.17 27.17 -12.75
CA ALA A 29 18.71 26.22 -13.73
C ALA A 29 17.77 25.04 -14.05
N LYS A 30 16.49 25.11 -13.65
CA LYS A 30 15.51 24.03 -13.81
C LYS A 30 15.50 23.43 -15.21
N GLU A 31 15.39 24.24 -16.25
CA GLU A 31 15.29 23.76 -17.63
C GLU A 31 16.56 23.02 -18.10
N GLU A 32 17.74 23.51 -17.74
CA GLU A 32 19.02 22.85 -18.04
C GLU A 32 19.08 21.47 -17.35
N ILE A 33 18.66 21.42 -16.09
CA ILE A 33 18.67 20.19 -15.29
C ILE A 33 17.67 19.17 -15.85
N LEU A 34 16.44 19.59 -16.15
CA LEU A 34 15.41 18.71 -16.72
C LEU A 34 15.82 18.18 -18.08
N LYS A 35 16.41 19.02 -18.94
CA LYS A 35 16.98 18.58 -20.21
C LYS A 35 18.03 17.50 -19.99
N LYS A 36 18.99 17.73 -19.09
CA LYS A 36 20.07 16.77 -18.80
C LYS A 36 19.55 15.43 -18.27
N ALA A 37 18.54 15.47 -17.41
CA ALA A 37 17.86 14.27 -16.91
C ALA A 37 17.18 13.49 -18.06
N ASN A 38 16.43 14.19 -18.91
CA ASN A 38 15.69 13.56 -20.00
C ASN A 38 16.57 12.98 -21.12
N GLU A 39 17.82 13.44 -21.27
CA GLU A 39 18.81 12.81 -22.15
C GLU A 39 19.15 11.35 -21.75
N GLN A 40 18.89 10.96 -20.50
CA GLN A 40 19.29 9.63 -20.00
C GLN A 40 18.33 8.51 -20.38
N ASP A 41 17.08 8.82 -20.70
CA ASP A 41 16.08 7.81 -21.09
C ASP A 41 15.20 8.32 -22.25
N PRO A 42 15.74 8.32 -23.48
CA PRO A 42 14.98 8.75 -24.66
C PRO A 42 13.73 7.91 -24.91
N VAL A 43 13.71 6.64 -24.48
CA VAL A 43 12.56 5.76 -24.63
C VAL A 43 11.44 6.23 -23.72
N LEU A 44 11.70 6.45 -22.43
CA LEU A 44 10.72 6.97 -21.48
C LEU A 44 10.18 8.33 -21.92
N VAL A 45 11.03 9.21 -22.43
CA VAL A 45 10.63 10.52 -22.97
C VAL A 45 9.73 10.37 -24.21
N SER A 46 10.07 9.46 -25.13
CA SER A 46 9.29 9.27 -26.35
C SER A 46 7.88 8.71 -26.11
N VAL A 47 7.67 7.97 -25.01
CA VAL A 47 6.33 7.54 -24.55
C VAL A 47 5.67 8.56 -23.61
N GLY A 48 6.16 9.80 -23.62
CA GLY A 48 5.60 10.92 -22.88
C GLY A 48 6.00 11.00 -21.40
N GLY A 49 6.83 10.09 -20.88
CA GLY A 49 7.37 10.11 -19.52
C GLY A 49 8.53 11.10 -19.35
N GLY A 50 9.40 10.84 -18.38
CA GLY A 50 10.62 11.60 -18.13
C GLY A 50 10.50 12.61 -16.99
N ALA A 51 11.58 13.33 -16.70
CA ALA A 51 11.62 14.42 -15.74
C ALA A 51 10.69 15.56 -16.19
N LYS A 52 9.66 15.85 -15.40
CA LYS A 52 8.60 16.83 -15.68
C LYS A 52 8.78 18.12 -14.92
N ASP A 53 9.35 18.05 -13.74
CA ASP A 53 9.49 19.19 -12.86
C ASP A 53 10.64 18.97 -11.87
N LEU A 54 11.04 20.05 -11.21
CA LEU A 54 12.12 20.09 -10.24
C LEU A 54 11.74 21.02 -9.10
N ASP A 55 11.98 20.57 -7.87
CA ASP A 55 11.96 21.41 -6.67
C ASP A 55 13.32 21.38 -5.98
N ALA A 56 13.54 22.32 -5.05
CA ALA A 56 14.71 22.33 -4.20
C ALA A 56 14.36 22.88 -2.81
N LYS A 57 14.88 22.22 -1.77
CA LYS A 57 14.70 22.64 -0.37
C LYS A 57 16.01 22.66 0.38
N VAL A 58 16.07 23.56 1.35
CA VAL A 58 17.15 23.57 2.35
C VAL A 58 16.65 22.83 3.57
N ILE A 59 17.38 21.83 4.02
CA ILE A 59 17.12 21.14 5.29
C ILE A 59 18.27 21.40 6.27
N HIS A 60 17.93 21.52 7.54
CA HIS A 60 18.90 21.70 8.61
C HIS A 60 19.10 20.37 9.33
N THR A 61 20.35 19.93 9.45
CA THR A 61 20.70 18.64 10.03
C THR A 61 21.75 18.81 11.12
N THR A 62 22.02 17.75 11.87
CA THR A 62 23.13 17.68 12.84
C THR A 62 24.51 17.81 12.19
N LYS A 63 24.61 17.73 10.85
CA LYS A 63 25.83 17.94 10.05
C LYS A 63 25.86 19.26 9.30
N GLY A 64 24.95 20.19 9.63
CA GLY A 64 24.80 21.48 8.97
C GLY A 64 23.72 21.48 7.88
N PRO A 65 23.56 22.60 7.16
CA PRO A 65 22.55 22.74 6.13
C PRO A 65 22.89 21.90 4.90
N MET A 66 21.84 21.35 4.28
CA MET A 66 21.94 20.62 3.02
C MET A 66 20.94 21.20 2.02
N VAL A 67 21.31 21.25 0.75
CA VAL A 67 20.39 21.54 -0.35
C VAL A 67 19.97 20.22 -0.98
N ILE A 68 18.66 19.95 -0.96
CA ILE A 68 18.06 18.75 -1.55
C ILE A 68 17.34 19.18 -2.82
N THR A 69 17.86 18.76 -3.97
CA THR A 69 17.17 18.90 -5.25
C THR A 69 16.26 17.69 -5.44
N GLU A 70 15.00 17.92 -5.82
CA GLU A 70 14.00 16.89 -6.05
C GLU A 70 13.58 16.87 -7.51
N LEU A 71 13.93 15.80 -8.25
CA LEU A 71 13.41 15.56 -9.60
C LEU A 71 12.03 14.89 -9.51
N HIS A 72 11.06 15.43 -10.25
CA HIS A 72 9.74 14.84 -10.41
C HIS A 72 9.66 14.13 -11.75
N VAL A 73 9.70 12.80 -11.75
CA VAL A 73 9.84 11.98 -12.96
C VAL A 73 8.56 11.19 -13.22
N ASP A 74 7.94 11.39 -14.37
CA ASP A 74 6.84 10.56 -14.87
C ASP A 74 7.40 9.23 -15.37
N CYS A 75 7.17 8.17 -14.59
CA CYS A 75 7.69 6.84 -14.86
C CYS A 75 6.73 5.96 -15.67
N ARG A 76 5.59 6.51 -16.13
CA ARG A 76 4.57 5.76 -16.89
C ARG A 76 4.23 4.44 -16.19
N ASP A 77 4.31 3.34 -16.91
CA ASP A 77 3.97 2.00 -16.40
C ASP A 77 5.10 1.30 -15.64
N ALA A 78 6.24 1.98 -15.43
CA ALA A 78 7.31 1.47 -14.58
C ALA A 78 7.12 1.93 -13.13
N MET A 79 7.66 1.16 -12.19
CA MET A 79 7.80 1.61 -10.79
C MET A 79 8.72 2.84 -10.71
N GLY A 80 9.82 2.85 -11.46
CA GLY A 80 10.63 4.05 -11.71
C GLY A 80 11.98 4.14 -10.99
N ALA A 81 12.31 3.22 -10.07
CA ALA A 81 13.57 3.26 -9.30
C ALA A 81 14.81 3.47 -10.17
N ASN A 82 15.03 2.60 -11.16
CA ASN A 82 16.23 2.69 -12.01
C ASN A 82 16.24 3.98 -12.85
N ALA A 83 15.12 4.33 -13.47
CA ALA A 83 15.03 5.54 -14.31
C ALA A 83 15.35 6.80 -13.50
N VAL A 84 14.75 6.94 -12.30
CA VAL A 84 14.98 8.08 -11.41
C VAL A 84 16.43 8.14 -10.93
N ASN A 85 17.01 7.01 -10.54
CA ASN A 85 18.39 6.96 -10.06
C ASN A 85 19.38 7.35 -11.16
N THR A 86 19.23 6.80 -12.38
CA THR A 86 20.06 7.16 -13.53
C THR A 86 19.97 8.66 -13.84
N MET A 87 18.77 9.23 -13.82
CA MET A 87 18.58 10.68 -14.01
C MET A 87 19.27 11.51 -12.91
N ASN A 88 19.13 11.11 -11.64
CA ASN A 88 19.78 11.79 -10.52
C ASN A 88 21.31 11.72 -10.62
N GLU A 89 21.86 10.57 -11.00
CA GLU A 89 23.30 10.39 -11.19
C GLU A 89 23.86 11.26 -12.31
N ALA A 90 23.17 11.34 -13.44
CA ALA A 90 23.58 12.16 -14.56
C ALA A 90 23.52 13.67 -14.28
N VAL A 91 22.57 14.11 -13.45
CA VAL A 91 22.39 15.51 -13.06
C VAL A 91 23.34 15.92 -11.93
N ALA A 92 23.88 14.99 -11.15
CA ALA A 92 24.70 15.30 -9.97
C ALA A 92 25.89 16.24 -10.24
N PRO A 93 26.72 16.06 -11.29
CA PRO A 93 27.82 16.99 -11.56
C PRO A 93 27.36 18.42 -11.86
N LEU A 94 26.19 18.57 -12.48
CA LEU A 94 25.56 19.87 -12.73
C LEU A 94 25.13 20.53 -11.42
N ILE A 95 24.54 19.76 -10.49
CA ILE A 95 24.17 20.25 -9.17
C ILE A 95 25.39 20.67 -8.35
N GLU A 96 26.49 19.92 -8.37
CA GLU A 96 27.74 20.32 -7.71
C GLU A 96 28.24 21.67 -8.26
N ARG A 97 28.27 21.83 -9.59
CA ARG A 97 28.68 23.07 -10.24
C ARG A 97 27.81 24.27 -9.85
N ILE A 98 26.48 24.10 -9.86
CA ILE A 98 25.51 25.18 -9.55
C ILE A 98 25.58 25.57 -8.07
N THR A 99 25.67 24.58 -7.18
CA THR A 99 25.62 24.80 -5.74
C THR A 99 26.97 25.22 -5.17
N GLY A 100 28.08 24.83 -5.81
CA GLY A 100 29.43 24.92 -5.25
C GLY A 100 29.67 23.96 -4.09
N GLY A 101 28.76 23.00 -3.88
CA GLY A 101 28.84 21.98 -2.86
C GLY A 101 29.26 20.61 -3.41
N ARG A 102 29.23 19.61 -2.54
CA ARG A 102 29.52 18.21 -2.88
C ARG A 102 28.24 17.39 -2.85
N VAL A 103 28.01 16.56 -3.85
CA VAL A 103 26.87 15.63 -3.93
C VAL A 103 27.24 14.26 -3.36
N TYR A 104 26.32 13.67 -2.59
CA TYR A 104 26.47 12.32 -2.04
C TYR A 104 25.36 11.38 -2.52
N LEU A 105 24.15 11.51 -1.98
CA LEU A 105 23.01 10.68 -2.35
C LEU A 105 22.33 11.17 -3.63
N ARG A 106 21.97 10.22 -4.50
CA ARG A 106 21.30 10.40 -5.80
C ARG A 106 20.29 9.26 -5.95
N ILE A 107 19.19 9.35 -5.21
CA ILE A 107 18.37 8.17 -4.93
C ILE A 107 16.88 8.53 -4.95
N ILE A 108 16.06 7.60 -5.43
CA ILE A 108 14.59 7.70 -5.35
C ILE A 108 14.11 7.78 -3.89
N SER A 109 13.02 8.52 -3.68
CA SER A 109 12.26 8.50 -2.43
C SER A 109 11.09 7.51 -2.53
N ASN A 110 11.00 6.58 -1.58
CA ASN A 110 9.85 5.66 -1.46
C ASN A 110 8.62 6.31 -0.83
N LEU A 111 8.76 7.50 -0.22
CA LEU A 111 7.62 8.32 0.18
C LEU A 111 7.07 9.03 -1.07
N ALA A 112 6.38 8.25 -1.91
CA ALA A 112 5.92 8.66 -3.24
C ALA A 112 4.63 9.51 -3.18
N THR A 113 4.70 10.66 -2.52
CA THR A 113 3.55 11.58 -2.31
C THR A 113 2.99 12.19 -3.58
N LYS A 114 3.70 12.09 -4.71
CA LYS A 114 3.23 12.54 -6.03
C LYS A 114 2.65 11.40 -6.89
N ARG A 115 2.59 10.18 -6.35
CA ARG A 115 2.04 8.98 -7.00
C ARG A 115 1.04 8.30 -6.05
N LEU A 116 -0.11 8.96 -5.87
CA LEU A 116 -1.17 8.54 -4.96
C LEU A 116 -2.27 7.79 -5.69
N ALA A 117 -2.78 6.74 -5.06
CA ALA A 117 -4.00 6.05 -5.46
C ALA A 117 -5.10 6.29 -4.43
N ARG A 118 -6.33 6.39 -4.92
CA ARG A 118 -7.54 6.64 -4.14
C ARG A 118 -8.64 5.67 -4.53
N ALA A 119 -9.34 5.18 -3.52
CA ALA A 119 -10.58 4.43 -3.68
C ALA A 119 -11.61 4.89 -2.63
N TRP A 120 -12.88 4.77 -2.96
CA TRP A 120 -13.99 5.04 -2.06
C TRP A 120 -15.14 4.10 -2.36
N CYS A 121 -16.02 3.90 -1.39
CA CYS A 121 -17.24 3.13 -1.55
C CYS A 121 -18.36 3.67 -0.65
N VAL A 122 -19.58 3.34 -1.04
CA VAL A 122 -20.77 3.42 -0.17
C VAL A 122 -21.30 2.00 -0.06
N VAL A 123 -21.52 1.53 1.16
CA VAL A 123 -22.07 0.19 1.43
C VAL A 123 -23.39 0.36 2.17
N PRO A 124 -24.52 -0.08 1.59
CA PRO A 124 -25.81 -0.01 2.25
C PRO A 124 -25.77 -0.66 3.63
N LYS A 125 -26.38 -0.04 4.64
CA LYS A 125 -26.31 -0.55 6.02
C LYS A 125 -26.81 -1.99 6.15
N GLU A 126 -27.85 -2.37 5.40
CA GLU A 126 -28.39 -3.73 5.38
C GLU A 126 -27.36 -4.73 4.86
N ALA A 127 -26.52 -4.35 3.89
CA ALA A 127 -25.45 -5.19 3.36
C ALA A 127 -24.24 -5.31 4.32
N VAL A 128 -24.01 -4.29 5.15
CA VAL A 128 -22.95 -4.31 6.17
C VAL A 128 -23.33 -5.22 7.35
N GLY A 129 -24.61 -5.23 7.73
CA GLY A 129 -25.13 -5.98 8.88
C GLY A 129 -26.06 -5.19 9.80
N GLY A 130 -26.59 -4.06 9.32
CA GLY A 130 -27.47 -3.17 10.06
C GLY A 130 -26.75 -1.94 10.64
N GLU A 131 -27.56 -1.00 11.13
CA GLU A 131 -27.10 0.30 11.66
C GLU A 131 -26.07 0.15 12.80
N GLU A 132 -26.28 -0.80 13.72
CA GLU A 132 -25.35 -1.03 14.84
C GLU A 132 -23.95 -1.46 14.36
N VAL A 133 -23.87 -2.23 13.27
CA VAL A 133 -22.58 -2.65 12.70
C VAL A 133 -21.89 -1.46 12.02
N VAL A 134 -22.65 -0.59 11.34
CA VAL A 134 -22.13 0.66 10.79
C VAL A 134 -21.53 1.52 11.90
N ASP A 135 -22.27 1.74 12.99
CA ASP A 135 -21.79 2.51 14.14
C ASP A 135 -20.57 1.86 14.81
N GLY A 136 -20.55 0.54 14.92
CA GLY A 136 -19.39 -0.21 15.41
C GLY A 136 -18.14 -0.01 14.55
N ILE A 137 -18.30 -0.02 13.21
CA ILE A 137 -17.19 0.23 12.28
C ILE A 137 -16.68 1.66 12.39
N VAL A 138 -17.58 2.65 12.44
CA VAL A 138 -17.20 4.07 12.57
C VAL A 138 -16.46 4.31 13.90
N ASN A 139 -16.94 3.72 15.01
CA ASN A 139 -16.25 3.80 16.30
C ASN A 139 -14.87 3.10 16.28
N ALA A 140 -14.76 1.93 15.64
CA ALA A 140 -13.49 1.21 15.50
C ALA A 140 -12.47 1.99 14.65
N TYR A 141 -12.94 2.68 13.60
CA TYR A 141 -12.14 3.63 12.84
C TYR A 141 -11.70 4.82 13.70
N ALA A 142 -12.62 5.45 14.43
CA ALA A 142 -12.29 6.59 15.29
C ALA A 142 -11.22 6.24 16.34
N PHE A 143 -11.31 5.04 16.94
CA PHE A 143 -10.25 4.51 17.80
C PHE A 143 -8.90 4.40 17.06
N ALA A 144 -8.90 3.81 15.86
CA ALA A 144 -7.68 3.69 15.06
C ALA A 144 -7.09 5.05 14.66
N ALA A 145 -7.92 6.04 14.32
CA ALA A 145 -7.46 7.38 13.96
C ALA A 145 -6.86 8.11 15.17
N ALA A 146 -7.39 7.87 16.37
CA ALA A 146 -7.01 8.52 17.60
C ALA A 146 -5.84 7.87 18.36
N ASP A 147 -5.49 6.60 18.09
CA ASP A 147 -4.42 5.87 18.79
C ASP A 147 -3.44 5.17 17.83
N PRO A 148 -2.14 5.55 17.80
CA PRO A 148 -1.12 4.90 16.98
C PRO A 148 -1.01 3.38 17.15
N TYR A 149 -1.26 2.84 18.35
CA TYR A 149 -1.21 1.40 18.58
C TYR A 149 -2.30 0.68 17.76
N ARG A 150 -3.51 1.25 17.76
CA ARG A 150 -4.59 0.74 16.94
C ARG A 150 -4.38 1.04 15.46
N ALA A 151 -3.92 2.25 15.11
CA ALA A 151 -3.60 2.65 13.73
C ALA A 151 -2.64 1.66 13.06
N ALA A 152 -1.60 1.20 13.77
CA ALA A 152 -0.65 0.23 13.23
C ALA A 152 -1.35 -1.07 12.82
N THR A 153 -2.24 -1.57 13.68
CA THR A 153 -3.02 -2.80 13.41
C THR A 153 -4.04 -2.59 12.28
N HIS A 154 -4.66 -1.41 12.24
CA HIS A 154 -5.60 -1.01 11.19
C HIS A 154 -4.93 -0.99 9.80
N ASN A 155 -3.79 -0.31 9.69
CA ASN A 155 -3.02 -0.21 8.46
C ASN A 155 -2.38 -1.55 8.05
N LYS A 156 -1.97 -2.37 9.02
CA LYS A 156 -1.55 -3.76 8.76
C LYS A 156 -2.68 -4.54 8.08
N GLY A 157 -3.92 -4.37 8.53
CA GLY A 157 -5.10 -4.99 7.92
C GLY A 157 -5.30 -4.58 6.46
N ILE A 158 -5.14 -3.29 6.13
CA ILE A 158 -5.13 -2.78 4.74
C ILE A 158 -4.05 -3.49 3.92
N LEU A 159 -2.82 -3.51 4.43
CA LEU A 159 -1.67 -4.05 3.72
C LEU A 159 -1.71 -5.56 3.53
N ASN A 160 -2.41 -6.33 4.37
CA ASN A 160 -2.64 -7.76 4.10
C ASN A 160 -3.19 -8.00 2.68
N GLY A 161 -4.17 -7.20 2.25
CA GLY A 161 -4.79 -7.34 0.93
C GLY A 161 -3.90 -6.81 -0.18
N ILE A 162 -3.36 -5.60 0.01
CA ILE A 162 -2.50 -4.95 -0.99
C ILE A 162 -1.27 -5.80 -1.27
N ILE A 163 -0.55 -6.23 -0.22
CA ILE A 163 0.72 -6.93 -0.36
C ILE A 163 0.54 -8.33 -0.97
N ALA A 164 -0.59 -8.99 -0.73
CA ALA A 164 -0.91 -10.25 -1.41
C ALA A 164 -0.93 -10.07 -2.95
N VAL A 165 -1.57 -9.00 -3.45
CA VAL A 165 -1.61 -8.71 -4.89
C VAL A 165 -0.24 -8.24 -5.41
N ILE A 166 0.49 -7.46 -4.62
CA ILE A 166 1.85 -7.01 -4.98
C ILE A 166 2.80 -8.21 -5.17
N ILE A 167 2.76 -9.17 -4.27
CA ILE A 167 3.56 -10.40 -4.37
C ILE A 167 3.13 -11.22 -5.58
N ALA A 168 1.83 -11.41 -5.80
CA ALA A 168 1.30 -12.17 -6.94
C ALA A 168 1.71 -11.58 -8.31
N THR A 169 1.90 -10.25 -8.36
CA THR A 169 2.33 -9.52 -9.57
C THR A 169 3.84 -9.25 -9.60
N CYS A 170 4.60 -9.77 -8.63
CA CYS A 170 6.05 -9.58 -8.49
C CYS A 170 6.51 -8.11 -8.49
N ASN A 171 5.69 -7.22 -7.91
CA ASN A 171 6.08 -5.85 -7.59
C ASN A 171 6.82 -5.81 -6.24
N ASP A 172 7.54 -4.72 -5.96
CA ASP A 172 8.31 -4.58 -4.71
C ASP A 172 7.38 -4.21 -3.54
N HIS A 173 7.08 -5.17 -2.66
CA HIS A 173 6.25 -4.91 -1.50
C HIS A 173 6.88 -3.97 -0.47
N ARG A 174 8.22 -3.95 -0.34
CA ARG A 174 8.91 -3.10 0.63
C ARG A 174 8.74 -1.64 0.27
N ALA A 175 8.80 -1.31 -1.03
CA ALA A 175 8.56 0.06 -1.51
C ALA A 175 7.13 0.53 -1.17
N ILE A 176 6.14 -0.34 -1.36
CA ILE A 176 4.74 -0.03 -1.04
C ILE A 176 4.51 0.11 0.46
N GLU A 177 5.02 -0.82 1.27
CA GLU A 177 4.89 -0.77 2.73
C GLU A 177 5.57 0.47 3.32
N ALA A 178 6.81 0.78 2.89
CA ALA A 178 7.54 1.96 3.35
C ALA A 178 6.80 3.26 2.99
N GLY A 179 6.32 3.38 1.75
CA GLY A 179 5.55 4.54 1.30
C GLY A 179 4.25 4.71 2.07
N ALA A 180 3.48 3.63 2.24
CA ALA A 180 2.20 3.65 2.94
C ALA A 180 2.38 4.03 4.43
N HIS A 181 3.29 3.37 5.14
CA HIS A 181 3.51 3.66 6.57
C HIS A 181 4.12 5.04 6.82
N ALA A 182 5.02 5.51 5.96
CA ALA A 182 5.54 6.88 6.05
C ALA A 182 4.44 7.92 5.76
N TYR A 183 3.56 7.64 4.78
CA TYR A 183 2.42 8.52 4.46
C TYR A 183 1.43 8.63 5.62
N ALA A 184 1.20 7.53 6.34
CA ALA A 184 0.36 7.50 7.53
C ALA A 184 0.89 8.38 8.68
N ALA A 185 2.17 8.74 8.69
CA ALA A 185 2.80 9.59 9.70
C ALA A 185 3.18 10.99 9.20
N ARG A 186 2.82 11.36 7.97
CA ARG A 186 3.31 12.59 7.30
C ARG A 186 2.97 13.90 8.02
N ASN A 187 1.93 13.90 8.86
CA ASN A 187 1.47 15.07 9.61
C ASN A 187 1.98 15.08 11.07
N GLY A 188 3.05 14.34 11.38
CA GLY A 188 3.70 14.34 12.70
C GLY A 188 3.16 13.32 13.70
N ARG A 189 2.05 12.65 13.38
CA ARG A 189 1.51 11.52 14.16
C ARG A 189 1.09 10.40 13.21
N TYR A 190 1.46 9.17 13.55
CA TYR A 190 1.02 7.98 12.83
C TYR A 190 -0.50 7.75 13.04
N THR A 191 -1.26 7.69 11.96
CA THR A 191 -2.73 7.52 11.96
C THR A 191 -3.19 6.56 10.85
N THR A 192 -4.50 6.49 10.56
CA THR A 192 -5.06 5.57 9.57
C THR A 192 -4.82 6.02 8.13
N LEU A 193 -4.72 5.06 7.20
CA LEU A 193 -4.70 5.31 5.75
C LEU A 193 -6.11 5.43 5.14
N SER A 194 -7.12 4.90 5.83
CA SER A 194 -8.52 4.96 5.44
C SER A 194 -9.36 5.77 6.42
N MET A 195 -10.51 6.23 5.93
CA MET A 195 -11.56 6.89 6.69
C MET A 195 -12.87 6.13 6.53
N TRP A 196 -13.65 6.06 7.60
CA TRP A 196 -14.99 5.48 7.62
C TRP A 196 -15.98 6.41 8.29
N GLU A 197 -17.08 6.67 7.62
CA GLU A 197 -18.11 7.63 8.03
C GLU A 197 -19.50 7.03 7.79
N LYS A 198 -20.51 7.62 8.42
CA LYS A 198 -21.92 7.29 8.18
C LYS A 198 -22.58 8.46 7.48
N ASN A 199 -23.26 8.21 6.36
CA ASN A 199 -23.97 9.26 5.63
C ASN A 199 -25.39 9.51 6.20
N GLU A 200 -26.11 10.46 5.61
CA GLU A 200 -27.46 10.86 6.04
C GLU A 200 -28.51 9.73 5.94
N ASN A 201 -28.29 8.72 5.09
CA ASN A 201 -29.17 7.56 4.94
C ASN A 201 -28.88 6.44 5.97
N GLY A 202 -27.82 6.59 6.77
CA GLY A 202 -27.29 5.57 7.67
C GLY A 202 -26.33 4.58 7.00
N ASP A 203 -25.97 4.79 5.73
CA ASP A 203 -25.05 3.90 5.03
C ASP A 203 -23.59 4.19 5.37
N LEU A 204 -22.76 3.16 5.26
CA LEU A 204 -21.34 3.24 5.54
C LEU A 204 -20.59 3.79 4.31
N VAL A 205 -19.80 4.84 4.53
CA VAL A 205 -18.95 5.46 3.52
C VAL A 205 -17.49 5.23 3.89
N GLY A 206 -16.72 4.64 2.96
CA GLY A 206 -15.30 4.35 3.14
C GLY A 206 -14.46 5.08 2.11
N SER A 207 -13.28 5.56 2.50
CA SER A 207 -12.28 6.07 1.56
C SER A 207 -10.85 5.72 2.00
N ILE A 208 -9.93 5.68 1.03
CA ILE A 208 -8.50 5.45 1.27
C ILE A 208 -7.66 6.29 0.30
N GLU A 209 -6.54 6.80 0.79
CA GLU A 209 -5.50 7.42 -0.04
C GLU A 209 -4.11 7.00 0.44
N LEU A 210 -3.27 6.52 -0.48
CA LEU A 210 -1.91 6.10 -0.16
C LEU A 210 -0.97 6.14 -1.37
N PRO A 211 0.35 6.29 -1.16
CA PRO A 211 1.35 6.13 -2.20
C PRO A 211 1.31 4.72 -2.80
N MET A 212 1.36 4.64 -4.14
CA MET A 212 1.26 3.37 -4.85
C MET A 212 2.20 3.35 -6.06
N ALA A 213 3.49 3.19 -5.78
CA ALA A 213 4.56 3.13 -6.78
C ALA A 213 4.71 1.70 -7.36
N VAL A 214 3.75 1.30 -8.19
CA VAL A 214 3.72 -0.01 -8.86
C VAL A 214 4.07 0.09 -10.34
N GLY A 215 4.42 -1.03 -10.97
CA GLY A 215 4.69 -1.11 -12.40
C GLY A 215 4.06 -2.33 -13.07
N LEU A 216 3.76 -2.18 -14.36
CA LEU A 216 3.42 -3.25 -15.31
C LEU A 216 4.62 -3.65 -16.18
N ILE A 217 5.68 -2.83 -16.16
CA ILE A 217 6.93 -3.07 -16.87
C ILE A 217 8.12 -2.90 -15.94
N GLY A 218 9.24 -3.55 -16.29
CA GLY A 218 10.46 -3.55 -15.49
C GLY A 218 10.45 -4.59 -14.36
N GLY A 219 11.64 -4.87 -13.82
CA GLY A 219 11.83 -5.85 -12.75
C GLY A 219 11.33 -7.25 -13.11
N ALA A 220 10.80 -7.96 -12.11
CA ALA A 220 10.30 -9.33 -12.26
C ALA A 220 8.90 -9.42 -12.90
N VAL A 221 8.17 -8.31 -13.02
CA VAL A 221 6.77 -8.28 -13.50
C VAL A 221 6.64 -8.87 -14.91
N ARG A 222 7.60 -8.58 -15.80
CA ARG A 222 7.63 -9.10 -17.18
C ARG A 222 8.47 -10.36 -17.38
N THR A 223 9.21 -10.82 -16.38
CA THR A 223 10.05 -12.01 -16.53
C THR A 223 9.45 -13.22 -15.83
N HIS A 224 8.76 -13.03 -14.70
CA HIS A 224 8.16 -14.11 -13.93
C HIS A 224 6.85 -14.61 -14.59
N PRO A 225 6.73 -15.92 -14.92
CA PRO A 225 5.55 -16.44 -15.61
C PRO A 225 4.23 -16.22 -14.86
N ILE A 226 4.23 -16.40 -13.53
CA ILE A 226 3.03 -16.20 -12.71
C ILE A 226 2.60 -14.73 -12.66
N ALA A 227 3.56 -13.79 -12.64
CA ALA A 227 3.23 -12.36 -12.63
C ALA A 227 2.51 -11.95 -13.91
N LYS A 228 2.94 -12.48 -15.07
CA LYS A 228 2.26 -12.26 -16.36
C LYS A 228 0.82 -12.75 -16.33
N ILE A 229 0.59 -13.94 -15.75
CA ILE A 229 -0.76 -14.51 -15.62
C ILE A 229 -1.60 -13.64 -14.68
N ALA A 230 -1.07 -13.24 -13.52
CA ALA A 230 -1.77 -12.39 -12.56
C ALA A 230 -2.18 -11.05 -13.18
N ILE A 231 -1.28 -10.37 -13.89
CA ILE A 231 -1.58 -9.12 -14.60
C ILE A 231 -2.62 -9.36 -15.72
N LYS A 232 -2.53 -10.48 -16.45
CA LYS A 232 -3.52 -10.84 -17.48
C LYS A 232 -4.92 -11.06 -16.88
N ILE A 233 -5.02 -11.72 -15.72
CA ILE A 233 -6.27 -11.93 -14.99
C ILE A 233 -6.84 -10.59 -14.52
N LEU A 234 -6.00 -9.71 -13.98
CA LEU A 234 -6.42 -8.37 -13.54
C LEU A 234 -6.90 -7.50 -14.71
N GLY A 235 -6.36 -7.70 -15.91
CA GLY A 235 -6.81 -7.01 -17.13
C GLY A 235 -6.38 -5.54 -17.25
N VAL A 236 -5.70 -5.00 -16.24
CA VAL A 236 -5.22 -3.61 -16.16
C VAL A 236 -4.30 -3.25 -17.33
N LYS A 237 -4.43 -2.02 -17.83
CA LYS A 237 -3.70 -1.48 -18.98
C LYS A 237 -2.60 -0.51 -18.59
N THR A 238 -2.76 0.16 -17.45
CA THR A 238 -1.80 1.14 -16.94
C THR A 238 -1.41 0.87 -15.49
N ALA A 239 -0.23 1.32 -15.07
CA ALA A 239 0.17 1.27 -13.66
C ALA A 239 -0.77 2.09 -12.76
N ASN A 240 -1.42 3.12 -13.31
CA ASN A 240 -2.44 3.90 -12.61
C ASN A 240 -3.70 3.06 -12.32
N GLU A 241 -4.24 2.37 -13.33
CA GLU A 241 -5.36 1.43 -13.11
C GLU A 241 -5.00 0.35 -12.10
N PHE A 242 -3.78 -0.19 -12.19
CA PHE A 242 -3.31 -1.18 -11.23
C PHE A 242 -3.24 -0.63 -9.80
N ALA A 243 -2.72 0.59 -9.64
CA ALA A 243 -2.67 1.28 -8.36
C ALA A 243 -4.07 1.52 -7.76
N GLU A 244 -5.05 1.84 -8.59
CA GLU A 244 -6.44 2.06 -8.17
C GLU A 244 -7.12 0.76 -7.71
N VAL A 245 -6.87 -0.36 -8.40
CA VAL A 245 -7.31 -1.69 -7.96
C VAL A 245 -6.73 -2.02 -6.59
N LEU A 246 -5.43 -1.74 -6.37
CA LEU A 246 -4.78 -2.00 -5.09
C LEU A 246 -5.36 -1.15 -3.95
N ALA A 247 -5.66 0.13 -4.20
CA ALA A 247 -6.34 0.98 -3.22
C ALA A 247 -7.73 0.40 -2.87
N ALA A 248 -8.50 -0.05 -3.85
CA ALA A 248 -9.80 -0.68 -3.63
C ALA A 248 -9.69 -1.99 -2.83
N VAL A 249 -8.71 -2.85 -3.16
CA VAL A 249 -8.42 -4.08 -2.41
C VAL A 249 -8.06 -3.76 -0.95
N GLY A 250 -7.22 -2.75 -0.73
CA GLY A 250 -6.86 -2.32 0.62
C GLY A 250 -8.06 -1.83 1.43
N LEU A 251 -8.95 -1.05 0.82
CA LEU A 251 -10.19 -0.58 1.46
C LEU A 251 -11.15 -1.74 1.78
N ALA A 252 -11.32 -2.68 0.84
CA ALA A 252 -12.15 -3.87 1.04
C ALA A 252 -11.61 -4.78 2.16
N GLN A 253 -10.30 -5.00 2.20
CA GLN A 253 -9.66 -5.78 3.26
C GLN A 253 -9.83 -5.12 4.63
N ASN A 254 -9.76 -3.78 4.67
CA ASN A 254 -10.00 -3.01 5.89
C ASN A 254 -11.44 -3.12 6.37
N LEU A 255 -12.42 -3.00 5.47
CA LEU A 255 -13.83 -3.20 5.80
C LEU A 255 -14.08 -4.58 6.39
N GLY A 256 -13.55 -5.63 5.76
CA GLY A 256 -13.70 -7.00 6.27
C GLY A 256 -13.14 -7.16 7.69
N ALA A 257 -11.98 -6.56 7.96
CA ALA A 257 -11.38 -6.59 9.30
C ALA A 257 -12.20 -5.81 10.34
N LEU A 258 -12.69 -4.61 10.01
CA LEU A 258 -13.49 -3.80 10.93
C LEU A 258 -14.85 -4.44 11.20
N ARG A 259 -15.52 -4.97 10.17
CA ARG A 259 -16.80 -5.67 10.31
C ARG A 259 -16.69 -6.89 11.23
N ALA A 260 -15.65 -7.70 11.07
CA ALA A 260 -15.42 -8.87 11.93
C ALA A 260 -15.16 -8.47 13.40
N LEU A 261 -14.47 -7.35 13.62
CA LEU A 261 -14.20 -6.82 14.96
C LEU A 261 -15.42 -6.20 15.63
N ALA A 262 -16.23 -5.47 14.86
CA ALA A 262 -17.40 -4.75 15.36
C ALA A 262 -18.59 -5.66 15.63
N HIS A 263 -18.75 -6.76 14.86
CA HIS A 263 -19.93 -7.61 14.95
C HIS A 263 -19.74 -8.88 15.80
N GLU A 264 -18.66 -9.66 15.58
CA GLU A 264 -18.57 -11.02 16.14
C GLU A 264 -17.42 -11.23 17.14
N GLY A 265 -16.49 -10.29 17.25
CA GLY A 265 -15.22 -10.52 17.93
C GLY A 265 -14.38 -11.56 17.18
N ILE A 266 -13.17 -11.18 16.75
CA ILE A 266 -12.30 -12.01 15.88
C ILE A 266 -12.17 -13.47 16.36
N GLN A 267 -12.18 -13.70 17.68
CA GLN A 267 -12.07 -15.02 18.27
C GLN A 267 -13.14 -15.98 17.74
N ARG A 268 -14.41 -15.60 17.57
CA ARG A 268 -15.42 -16.54 17.06
C ARG A 268 -15.15 -17.00 15.62
N GLY A 269 -14.81 -16.07 14.73
CA GLY A 269 -14.48 -16.40 13.33
C GLY A 269 -13.18 -17.20 13.18
N HIS A 270 -12.12 -16.82 13.91
CA HIS A 270 -10.86 -17.58 13.92
C HIS A 270 -11.04 -18.98 14.53
N MET A 271 -11.86 -19.10 15.57
CA MET A 271 -12.16 -20.39 16.20
C MET A 271 -12.97 -21.29 15.25
N SER A 272 -13.85 -20.74 14.40
CA SER A 272 -14.53 -21.52 13.37
C SER A 272 -13.56 -22.06 12.31
N LEU A 273 -12.62 -21.24 11.81
CA LEU A 273 -11.59 -21.71 10.87
C LEU A 273 -10.63 -22.72 11.52
N HIS A 274 -10.24 -22.47 12.77
CA HIS A 274 -9.41 -23.39 13.54
C HIS A 274 -10.12 -24.73 13.78
N ALA A 275 -11.42 -24.70 14.10
CA ALA A 275 -12.26 -25.88 14.24
C ALA A 275 -12.34 -26.69 12.94
N ARG A 276 -12.51 -26.03 11.78
CA ARG A 276 -12.46 -26.71 10.47
C ARG A 276 -11.11 -27.38 10.22
N ASN A 277 -10.00 -26.71 10.53
CA ASN A 277 -8.67 -27.29 10.38
C ASN A 277 -8.47 -28.53 11.28
N ILE A 278 -8.95 -28.48 12.52
CA ILE A 278 -8.92 -29.63 13.42
C ILE A 278 -9.82 -30.76 12.90
N ALA A 279 -11.02 -30.46 12.38
CA ALA A 279 -11.92 -31.46 11.81
C ALA A 279 -11.28 -32.18 10.62
N VAL A 280 -10.65 -31.44 9.70
CA VAL A 280 -9.90 -32.01 8.57
C VAL A 280 -8.75 -32.87 9.05
N ALA A 281 -7.95 -32.38 10.01
CA ALA A 281 -6.83 -33.13 10.56
C ALA A 281 -7.26 -34.39 11.35
N ALA A 282 -8.48 -34.40 11.88
CA ALA A 282 -9.11 -35.56 12.51
C ALA A 282 -9.68 -36.57 11.50
N GLY A 283 -9.70 -36.24 10.20
CA GLY A 283 -10.15 -37.11 9.11
C GLY A 283 -11.60 -36.88 8.66
N ALA A 284 -12.20 -35.74 9.00
CA ALA A 284 -13.49 -35.34 8.42
C ALA A 284 -13.34 -34.99 6.94
N THR A 285 -14.32 -35.40 6.12
CA THR A 285 -14.35 -35.14 4.67
C THR A 285 -15.74 -34.66 4.24
N GLY A 286 -15.80 -33.89 3.15
CA GLY A 286 -17.07 -33.37 2.63
C GLY A 286 -17.85 -32.54 3.65
N GLU A 287 -19.15 -32.76 3.74
CA GLU A 287 -20.08 -32.07 4.65
C GLU A 287 -19.76 -32.34 6.14
N LEU A 288 -19.05 -33.43 6.43
CA LEU A 288 -18.66 -33.78 7.81
C LEU A 288 -17.72 -32.75 8.43
N ILE A 289 -16.94 -32.02 7.62
CA ILE A 289 -16.02 -30.98 8.10
C ILE A 289 -16.80 -29.86 8.79
N ASP A 290 -17.89 -29.42 8.17
CA ASP A 290 -18.70 -28.29 8.67
C ASP A 290 -19.51 -28.70 9.89
N LEU A 291 -20.14 -29.88 9.86
CA LEU A 291 -20.88 -30.43 11.00
C LEU A 291 -20.00 -30.60 12.25
N VAL A 292 -18.79 -31.16 12.10
CA VAL A 292 -17.86 -31.37 13.21
C VAL A 292 -17.31 -30.04 13.71
N ALA A 293 -16.97 -29.12 12.80
CA ALA A 293 -16.47 -27.79 13.18
C ALA A 293 -17.52 -26.97 13.94
N GLU A 294 -18.75 -26.91 13.45
CA GLU A 294 -19.86 -26.20 14.10
C GLU A 294 -20.13 -26.78 15.50
N LYS A 295 -20.17 -28.11 15.63
CA LYS A 295 -20.42 -28.74 16.93
C LYS A 295 -19.29 -28.50 17.93
N MET A 296 -18.03 -28.52 17.49
CA MET A 296 -16.88 -28.17 18.35
C MET A 296 -16.93 -26.70 18.82
N VAL A 297 -17.36 -25.78 17.95
CA VAL A 297 -17.51 -24.35 18.28
C VAL A 297 -18.66 -24.15 19.27
N GLU A 298 -19.81 -24.79 19.04
CA GLU A 298 -20.99 -24.75 19.92
C GLU A 298 -20.63 -25.25 21.33
N GLU A 299 -19.90 -26.37 21.42
CA GLU A 299 -19.47 -26.95 22.70
C GLU A 299 -18.28 -26.22 23.34
N ARG A 300 -17.66 -25.25 22.64
CA ARG A 300 -16.39 -24.61 23.01
C ARG A 300 -15.26 -25.62 23.28
N LYS A 301 -15.26 -26.77 22.58
CA LYS A 301 -14.30 -27.87 22.72
C LYS A 301 -13.58 -28.14 21.40
N ILE A 302 -12.67 -27.24 21.04
CA ILE A 302 -11.92 -27.31 19.77
C ILE A 302 -10.59 -28.05 20.01
N ARG A 303 -10.66 -29.38 19.96
CA ARG A 303 -9.52 -30.28 20.20
C ARG A 303 -9.66 -31.56 19.38
N MET A 304 -8.52 -32.21 19.10
CA MET A 304 -8.43 -33.38 18.21
C MET A 304 -9.20 -34.61 18.73
N ASP A 305 -9.20 -34.83 20.04
CA ASP A 305 -9.97 -35.91 20.70
C ASP A 305 -11.46 -35.76 20.42
N ARG A 306 -12.00 -34.56 20.66
CA ARG A 306 -13.42 -34.28 20.47
C ARG A 306 -13.85 -34.35 19.00
N ALA A 307 -12.99 -33.90 18.09
CA ALA A 307 -13.25 -34.01 16.65
C ALA A 307 -13.43 -35.48 16.22
N LYS A 308 -12.60 -36.40 16.71
CA LYS A 308 -12.71 -37.84 16.41
C LYS A 308 -13.99 -38.44 16.98
N GLU A 309 -14.34 -38.12 18.21
CA GLU A 309 -15.61 -38.56 18.83
C GLU A 309 -16.82 -38.11 18.01
N LEU A 310 -16.84 -36.85 17.58
CA LEU A 310 -17.93 -36.30 16.76
C LEU A 310 -18.02 -36.99 15.40
N ILE A 311 -16.88 -37.26 14.75
CA ILE A 311 -16.83 -38.01 13.49
C ILE A 311 -17.45 -39.40 13.65
N GLU A 312 -17.11 -40.12 14.73
CA GLU A 312 -17.68 -41.45 15.02
C GLU A 312 -19.18 -41.37 15.30
N GLN A 313 -19.62 -40.38 16.10
CA GLN A 313 -21.04 -40.15 16.40
C GLN A 313 -21.86 -39.87 15.14
N TYR A 314 -21.36 -38.99 14.25
CA TYR A 314 -22.05 -38.67 13.01
C TYR A 314 -22.12 -39.87 12.06
N ARG A 315 -21.05 -40.67 11.95
CA ARG A 315 -21.04 -41.93 11.19
C ARG A 315 -22.01 -42.98 11.75
N ALA A 316 -22.11 -43.11 13.07
CA ALA A 316 -23.03 -44.06 13.70
C ALA A 316 -24.51 -43.64 13.59
N SER A 317 -24.77 -42.33 13.53
CA SER A 317 -26.12 -41.77 13.45
C SER A 317 -26.73 -41.72 12.05
N GLY A 318 -26.00 -42.13 11.01
CA GLY A 318 -26.47 -42.09 9.62
C GLY A 318 -26.71 -40.66 9.09
N LYS A 319 -26.12 -39.65 9.74
CA LYS A 319 -26.08 -38.27 9.22
C LYS A 319 -25.11 -38.11 8.04
N ILE A 320 -24.41 -39.20 7.70
CA ILE A 320 -23.81 -39.54 6.40
C ILE A 320 -23.99 -41.05 6.21
#